data_AF-A0A085MPK3-F1
#
_entry.id   AF-A0A085MPK3-F1
#
_cell.length_a   1.000
_cell.length_b   1.000
_cell.length_c   1.000
_cell.angle_alpha   90.00
_cell.angle_beta   90.00
_cell.angle_gamma   90.00
#
_symmetry.space_group_name_H-M   'P 1'
#
loop_
_entity.id
_entity.type
_entity.pdbx_description
1 polymer ?
#
loop_
_entity_poly.entity_id
_entity_poly.type
_entity_poly.pdbx_seq_one_letter_code
_entity_poly.pdbx_strand_id
1 'polypeptide(L)'
;EETFKPDLLLTKGDSCWVLDVAVPWETTDSLNRRHVEKCRKYERLKEAVCKLTGAKVFGTGAVVVGARGGWCSRNDETLKKMNWCISEKYKTLLCTMALERTVQ
;
A
#
# COMPACT_ATOMS: atom_id res chain seq x y z
N GLU A 1 11.04 19.37 11.94
CA GLU A 1 10.11 18.24 12.15
C GLU A 1 9.89 17.53 10.83
N GLU A 2 9.84 16.20 10.82
CA GLU A 2 9.58 15.42 9.62
C GLU A 2 8.06 15.15 9.49
N THR A 3 7.42 15.72 8.48
CA THR A 3 5.97 15.55 8.26
C THR A 3 5.71 14.33 7.38
N PHE A 4 4.97 13.37 7.92
CA PHE A 4 4.53 12.18 7.16
C PHE A 4 3.19 12.44 6.48
N LYS A 5 3.14 12.22 5.16
CA LYS A 5 1.93 12.33 4.35
C LYS A 5 1.73 11.02 3.59
N PRO A 6 0.93 10.08 4.10
CA PRO A 6 0.57 8.88 3.34
C PRO A 6 -0.43 9.21 2.24
N ASP A 7 -0.51 8.37 1.21
CA ASP A 7 -1.48 8.53 0.13
C ASP A 7 -2.93 8.35 0.62
N LEU A 8 -3.15 7.38 1.52
CA LEU A 8 -4.47 7.03 2.00
C LEU A 8 -4.46 6.79 3.52
N LEU A 9 -5.47 7.38 4.17
CA LEU A 9 -5.86 7.05 5.54
C LEU A 9 -7.28 6.49 5.51
N LEU A 10 -7.45 5.26 5.98
CA LEU A 10 -8.68 4.48 5.82
C LEU A 10 -9.21 4.03 7.17
N THR A 11 -10.53 4.04 7.35
CA THR A 11 -11.21 3.58 8.57
C THR A 11 -12.33 2.61 8.23
N LYS A 12 -12.50 1.56 9.04
CA LYS A 12 -13.60 0.59 8.93
C LYS A 12 -13.87 -0.03 10.30
N GLY A 13 -15.03 0.28 10.88
CA GLY A 13 -15.34 -0.11 12.26
C GLY A 13 -14.28 0.41 13.22
N ASP A 14 -13.83 -0.44 14.15
CA ASP A 14 -12.80 -0.11 15.16
C ASP A 14 -11.36 -0.18 14.61
N SER A 15 -11.18 -0.28 13.28
CA SER A 15 -9.88 -0.41 12.63
C SER A 15 -9.55 0.79 11.72
N CYS A 16 -8.28 1.16 11.70
CA CYS A 16 -7.73 2.17 10.81
C CYS A 16 -6.46 1.66 10.12
N TRP A 17 -6.22 2.15 8.91
CA TRP A 17 -5.03 1.80 8.13
C TRP A 17 -4.41 3.01 7.46
N VAL A 18 -3.09 3.06 7.51
CA VAL A 18 -2.30 3.91 6.63
C VAL A 18 -1.82 3.08 5.45
N LEU A 19 -2.23 3.49 4.26
CA LEU A 19 -1.93 2.81 3.01
C LEU A 19 -1.17 3.75 2.07
N ASP A 20 -0.12 3.24 1.45
CA ASP A 20 0.73 4.02 0.57
C ASP A 20 0.99 3.25 -0.73
N VAL A 21 0.93 3.93 -1.86
CA VAL A 21 1.03 3.33 -3.19
C VAL A 21 2.43 3.60 -3.76
N ALA A 22 2.99 2.66 -4.51
CA ALA A 22 4.24 2.89 -5.22
C ALA A 22 4.29 2.20 -6.57
N VAL A 23 4.93 2.89 -7.52
CA VAL A 23 5.26 2.36 -8.83
C VAL A 23 6.77 2.40 -9.08
N PRO A 24 7.54 1.46 -8.49
CA PRO A 24 8.99 1.43 -8.67
C PRO A 24 9.38 0.76 -9.99
N TRP A 25 10.54 1.13 -10.53
CA TRP A 25 11.16 0.34 -11.60
C TRP A 25 11.61 -1.01 -11.06
N GLU A 26 11.14 -2.09 -11.70
CA GLU A 26 11.36 -3.46 -11.25
C GLU A 26 12.77 -3.94 -11.60
N THR A 27 13.59 -4.15 -10.58
CA THR A 27 14.81 -4.97 -10.63
C THR A 27 14.63 -6.23 -9.77
N THR A 28 15.61 -7.13 -9.80
CA THR A 28 15.59 -8.51 -9.27
C THR A 28 15.13 -8.66 -7.81
N ASP A 29 15.07 -7.60 -7.01
CA ASP A 29 14.75 -7.66 -5.57
C ASP A 29 13.85 -6.49 -5.07
N SER A 30 13.02 -5.92 -5.95
CA SER A 30 12.54 -4.54 -5.76
C SER A 30 11.17 -4.38 -5.08
N LEU A 31 10.17 -5.23 -5.34
CA LEU A 31 8.78 -4.89 -4.97
C LEU A 31 8.42 -5.20 -3.51
N ASN A 32 8.77 -6.39 -3.02
CA ASN A 32 8.49 -6.80 -1.63
C ASN A 32 9.24 -5.92 -0.63
N ARG A 33 10.50 -5.58 -0.93
CA ARG A 33 11.30 -4.69 -0.11
C ARG A 33 10.68 -3.30 -0.02
N ARG A 34 10.28 -2.70 -1.15
CA ARG A 34 9.60 -1.39 -1.19
C ARG A 34 8.31 -1.41 -0.38
N HIS A 35 7.54 -2.50 -0.46
CA HIS A 35 6.36 -2.69 0.37
C HIS A 35 6.70 -2.69 1.86
N VAL A 36 7.70 -3.46 2.30
CA VAL A 36 8.12 -3.51 3.72
C VAL A 36 8.59 -2.14 4.21
N GLU A 37 9.40 -1.44 3.42
CA GLU A 37 9.93 -0.11 3.73
C GLU A 37 8.79 0.89 3.95
N LYS A 38 7.75 0.88 3.09
CA LYS A 38 6.58 1.74 3.25
C LYS A 38 5.78 1.43 4.51
N CYS A 39 5.51 0.16 4.80
CA CYS A 39 4.83 -0.22 6.04
C CYS A 39 5.62 0.29 7.27
N ARG A 40 6.94 0.05 7.31
CA ARG A 40 7.80 0.50 8.41
C ARG A 40 7.85 2.02 8.55
N LYS A 41 7.84 2.77 7.44
CA LYS A 41 7.85 4.24 7.44
C LYS A 41 6.68 4.79 8.26
N TYR A 42 5.47 4.26 8.03
CA TYR A 42 4.24 4.78 8.62
C TYR A 42 3.81 4.13 9.93
N GLU A 43 4.52 3.10 10.41
CA GLU A 43 4.18 2.45 11.69
C GLU A 43 4.17 3.43 12.86
N ARG A 44 5.05 4.43 12.81
CA ARG A 44 5.13 5.53 13.78
C ARG A 44 3.88 6.43 13.84
N LEU A 45 2.99 6.36 12.85
CA LEU A 45 1.75 7.14 12.83
C LEU A 45 0.64 6.52 13.67
N LYS A 46 0.84 5.32 14.23
CA LYS A 46 -0.15 4.58 14.99
C LYS A 46 -0.91 5.45 16.00
N GLU A 47 -0.20 6.11 16.92
CA GLU A 47 -0.84 6.88 17.99
C GLU A 47 -1.64 8.07 17.45
N ALA A 48 -1.05 8.83 16.53
CA ALA A 48 -1.70 9.98 15.92
C ALA A 48 -2.97 9.58 15.15
N VAL A 49 -2.89 8.49 14.38
CA VAL A 49 -4.00 8.00 13.56
C VAL A 49 -5.11 7.38 14.41
N CYS A 50 -4.77 6.55 15.41
CA CYS A 50 -5.77 6.03 16.34
C CYS A 50 -6.49 7.16 17.08
N LYS A 51 -5.75 8.18 17.53
CA LYS A 51 -6.35 9.35 18.19
C LYS A 51 -7.26 10.14 17.24
N LEU A 52 -6.84 10.34 16.00
CA LEU A 52 -7.62 11.07 14.99
C LEU A 52 -8.90 10.32 14.59
N THR A 53 -8.84 9.00 14.47
CA THR A 53 -9.92 8.17 13.92
C THR A 53 -10.81 7.53 14.99
N GLY A 54 -10.36 7.47 16.24
CA GLY A 54 -11.02 6.74 17.32
C GLY A 54 -10.87 5.20 17.22
N ALA A 55 -10.13 4.70 16.24
CA ALA A 55 -9.94 3.27 16.02
C ALA A 55 -9.01 2.66 17.07
N LYS A 56 -9.32 1.43 17.49
CA LYS A 56 -8.53 0.63 18.46
C LYS A 56 -7.47 -0.22 17.77
N VAL A 57 -7.73 -0.60 16.52
CA VAL A 57 -6.83 -1.41 15.71
C VAL A 57 -6.19 -0.53 14.65
N PHE A 58 -4.87 -0.62 14.55
CA PHE A 58 -4.08 0.09 13.55
C PHE A 58 -3.32 -0.89 12.68
N GLY A 59 -3.24 -0.60 11.38
CA GLY A 59 -2.37 -1.31 10.47
C GLY A 59 -1.69 -0.39 9.47
N THR A 60 -0.55 -0.83 8.96
CA THR A 60 0.11 -0.24 7.80
C THR A 60 0.02 -1.20 6.62
N GLY A 61 -0.15 -0.65 5.44
CA GLY A 61 -0.20 -1.40 4.20
C GLY A 61 0.51 -0.66 3.08
N ALA A 62 0.81 -1.39 2.00
CA ALA A 62 1.21 -0.78 0.75
C ALA A 62 0.57 -1.50 -0.44
N VAL A 63 0.37 -0.76 -1.53
CA VAL A 63 0.10 -1.34 -2.85
C VAL A 63 1.27 -0.97 -3.76
N VAL A 64 2.07 -1.96 -4.11
CA VAL A 64 3.24 -1.78 -4.97
C VAL A 64 2.98 -2.48 -6.29
N VAL A 65 2.88 -1.71 -7.36
CA VAL A 65 2.76 -2.21 -8.73
C VAL A 65 4.00 -1.76 -9.45
N GLY A 66 4.81 -2.65 -9.96
CA GLY A 66 6.03 -2.23 -10.62
C GLY A 66 5.78 -1.59 -11.99
N ALA A 67 6.70 -0.72 -12.40
CA ALA A 67 6.61 0.04 -13.64
C ALA A 67 6.55 -0.84 -14.90
N ARG A 68 6.95 -2.12 -14.81
CA ARG A 68 6.91 -3.07 -15.92
C ARG A 68 5.68 -3.99 -15.87
N GLY A 69 4.71 -3.67 -15.02
CA GLY A 69 3.47 -4.42 -14.84
C GLY A 69 3.56 -5.54 -13.80
N GLY A 70 4.59 -5.54 -12.95
CA GLY A 70 4.75 -6.51 -11.87
C GLY A 70 3.76 -6.27 -10.73
N TRP A 71 3.07 -7.34 -10.31
CA TRP A 71 2.26 -7.31 -9.09
C TRP A 71 3.09 -7.78 -7.89
N CYS A 72 3.17 -6.97 -6.83
CA CYS A 72 3.79 -7.38 -5.58
C CYS A 72 2.87 -8.37 -4.83
N SER A 73 3.34 -9.58 -4.54
CA SER A 73 2.53 -10.59 -3.82
C SER A 73 2.09 -10.12 -2.43
N ARG A 74 2.84 -9.22 -1.79
CA ARG A 74 2.47 -8.65 -0.49
C ARG A 74 1.28 -7.68 -0.56
N ASN A 75 0.93 -7.20 -1.75
CA ASN A 75 -0.32 -6.45 -1.93
C ASN A 75 -1.51 -7.32 -1.50
N ASP A 76 -1.49 -8.61 -1.82
CA ASP A 76 -2.57 -9.52 -1.44
C ASP A 76 -2.66 -9.72 0.08
N GLU A 77 -1.52 -9.73 0.78
CA GLU A 77 -1.50 -9.70 2.26
C GLU A 77 -2.16 -8.43 2.80
N THR A 78 -1.82 -7.27 2.25
CA THR A 78 -2.40 -5.98 2.64
C THR A 78 -3.91 -5.95 2.38
N LEU A 79 -4.35 -6.30 1.18
CA LEU A 79 -5.75 -6.32 0.80
C LEU A 79 -6.56 -7.29 1.67
N LYS A 80 -6.03 -8.49 1.94
CA LYS A 80 -6.66 -9.48 2.82
C LYS A 80 -6.84 -8.95 4.24
N LYS A 81 -5.81 -8.29 4.81
CA LYS A 81 -5.90 -7.66 6.15
C LYS A 81 -6.97 -6.57 6.22
N MET A 82 -7.20 -5.86 5.13
CA MET A 82 -8.22 -4.80 5.03
C MET A 82 -9.61 -5.34 4.66
N ASN A 83 -9.72 -6.67 4.46
CA ASN A 83 -10.92 -7.34 3.96
C ASN A 83 -11.42 -6.71 2.64
N TRP A 84 -10.48 -6.47 1.72
CA TRP A 84 -10.73 -5.97 0.36
C TRP A 84 -10.49 -7.09 -0.64
N CYS A 85 -11.52 -7.41 -1.41
CA CYS A 85 -11.43 -8.39 -2.50
C CYS A 85 -11.30 -7.64 -3.82
N ILE A 86 -10.11 -7.69 -4.41
CA ILE A 86 -9.86 -7.17 -5.76
C ILE A 86 -9.78 -8.36 -6.71
N SER A 87 -10.53 -8.32 -7.82
CA SER A 87 -10.50 -9.40 -8.80
C SER A 87 -9.18 -9.39 -9.60
N GLU A 88 -8.80 -10.55 -10.13
CA GLU A 88 -7.62 -10.66 -11.01
C GLU A 88 -7.71 -9.70 -12.21
N LYS A 89 -8.92 -9.48 -12.76
CA LYS A 89 -9.13 -8.51 -13.85
C LYS A 89 -8.71 -7.09 -13.45
N TYR A 90 -9.01 -6.68 -12.22
CA TYR A 90 -8.60 -5.36 -11.71
C TYR A 90 -7.08 -5.29 -11.46
N LYS A 91 -6.48 -6.37 -10.95
CA LYS A 91 -5.01 -6.44 -10.80
C LYS A 91 -4.31 -6.31 -12.16
N THR A 92 -4.77 -7.05 -13.17
CA THR A 92 -4.28 -6.93 -14.55
C THR A 92 -4.41 -5.51 -15.06
N LEU A 93 -5.57 -4.87 -14.88
CA LEU A 93 -5.78 -3.48 -15.31
C LEU A 93 -4.75 -2.53 -14.67
N LEU A 94 -4.52 -2.62 -13.36
CA LEU A 94 -3.55 -1.77 -12.65
C LEU A 94 -2.12 -1.99 -13.19
N CYS A 95 -1.72 -3.25 -13.40
CA CYS A 95 -0.43 -3.60 -13.96
C CYS A 95 -0.25 -3.06 -15.39
N THR A 96 -1.26 -3.23 -16.25
CA THR A 96 -1.23 -2.71 -17.63
C THR A 96 -1.13 -1.19 -17.64
N MET A 97 -1.92 -0.50 -16.80
CA MET A 97 -1.86 0.95 -16.68
C MET A 97 -0.47 1.43 -16.24
N ALA A 98 0.16 0.75 -15.27
CA ALA A 98 1.50 1.08 -14.84
C ALA A 98 2.51 0.92 -16.00
N LEU A 99 2.48 -0.22 -16.69
CA LEU A 99 3.36 -0.49 -17.83
C LEU A 99 3.24 0.56 -18.94
N GLU A 100 2.01 0.84 -19.39
CA GLU A 100 1.77 1.75 -20.52
C GLU A 100 2.09 3.21 -20.22
N ARG A 101 2.03 3.61 -18.95
CA ARG A 101 2.14 5.02 -18.53
C ARG A 101 3.47 5.39 -17.89
N THR A 102 4.30 4.41 -17.52
CA THR A 102 5.58 4.67 -16.83
C THR A 102 6.83 4.27 -17.60
N VAL A 103 6.68 3.56 -18.73
CA VAL A 103 7.80 3.14 -19.61
C VAL A 103 7.85 3.95 -20.92
N GLN A 104 7.35 5.19 -20.91
CA GLN A 104 7.38 6.08 -22.08
C GLN A 104 8.70 6.86 -22.18
#